data_AF-L1P945-F1
#
_entry.id   AF-L1P945-F1
#
_cell.length_a   1.000
_cell.length_b   1.000
_cell.length_c   1.000
_cell.angle_alpha   90.00
_cell.angle_beta   90.00
_cell.angle_gamma   90.00
#
_symmetry.space_group_name_H-M   'P 1'
#
loop_
_entity.id
_entity.type
_entity.pdbx_description
1 polymer ?
#
loop_
_entity_poly.entity_id
_entity_poly.type
_entity_poly.pdbx_seq_one_letter_code
_entity_poly.pdbx_strand_id
1 'polypeptide(L)'
;MAKVTAVELAKEQRKTNSEKYKNFPYLANGQNNDYPTIIEQLVAGSPTARACSGVIADFIYGRGFALEIERREQARSQGVRFRKDELFINDKRETPNDLLKKVARSIAIHKGAFVHVNYNGFYEKTSVQVLPYKNCRLGAKDSEDYRGKVLVYNDWDKLADYKDRDKNLVAIDRYDPRPKVIEAQVTKAGGWDNYKGQVFFLNLDRNDTYPLAWADVVIRDCESEWLSSIFTRNGFKKGFFGTYAIVTPTMESEEKREDFRNELRKSIGVEAEQSVFHFETEMQGDKLEDNVLIKAIESNIKDDTFKYADEKTANNIRKSYGNVPPVLIDYVEGKLGNTSGESLKEARLFMQEQMQEERQDVQEMFEELFDGFARNISANGLFEISKLV
;
A
#
# COMPACT_ATOMS: atom_id res chain seq x y z
N MET A 1 39.75 -17.89 -2.52
CA MET A 1 38.82 -17.69 -1.40
C MET A 1 37.73 -16.73 -1.84
N ALA A 2 36.50 -17.21 -2.03
CA ALA A 2 35.37 -16.35 -2.33
C ALA A 2 35.05 -15.51 -1.08
N LYS A 3 35.10 -14.17 -1.21
CA LYS A 3 34.67 -13.27 -0.15
C LYS A 3 33.15 -13.39 -0.02
N VAL A 4 32.70 -14.07 1.03
CA VAL A 4 31.32 -13.99 1.48
C VAL A 4 31.15 -12.62 2.13
N THR A 5 30.55 -11.68 1.42
CA THR A 5 30.07 -10.44 2.02
C THR A 5 28.83 -10.78 2.82
N ALA A 6 28.94 -10.72 4.15
CA ALA A 6 27.77 -10.73 5.01
C ALA A 6 26.89 -9.53 4.60
N VAL A 7 25.68 -9.80 4.14
CA VAL A 7 24.66 -8.76 3.96
C VAL A 7 24.34 -8.25 5.36
N GLU A 8 24.88 -7.09 5.74
CA GLU A 8 24.49 -6.40 6.96
C GLU A 8 22.96 -6.23 6.93
N LEU A 9 22.30 -6.59 8.04
CA LEU A 9 20.90 -6.22 8.28
C LEU A 9 20.77 -4.72 7.99
N ALA A 10 19.85 -4.36 7.10
CA ALA A 10 19.66 -2.99 6.67
C ALA A 10 19.57 -2.07 7.89
N LYS A 11 20.67 -1.35 8.18
CA LYS A 11 20.62 -0.26 9.14
C LYS A 11 19.70 0.76 8.53
N GLU A 12 18.55 0.98 9.13
CA GLU A 12 17.64 2.06 8.74
C GLU A 12 18.35 3.40 9.02
N GLN A 13 19.19 3.85 8.10
CA GLN A 13 19.86 5.13 8.19
C GLN A 13 18.97 6.19 7.55
N ARG A 14 18.15 6.84 8.38
CA ARG A 14 17.43 8.06 7.99
C ARG A 14 18.43 9.21 7.95
N LYS A 15 18.68 9.79 6.78
CA LYS A 15 19.61 10.91 6.59
C LYS A 15 18.85 12.17 6.20
N THR A 16 19.25 13.30 6.78
CA THR A 16 18.82 14.62 6.28
C THR A 16 19.57 14.88 4.98
N ASN A 17 18.84 15.02 3.88
CA ASN A 17 19.39 15.34 2.57
C ASN A 17 19.28 16.84 2.35
N SER A 18 20.42 17.53 2.37
CA SER A 18 20.52 18.97 2.15
C SER A 18 20.87 19.35 0.71
N GLU A 19 21.37 18.42 -0.11
CA GLU A 19 22.11 18.79 -1.33
C GLU A 19 21.30 18.74 -2.64
N LYS A 20 20.14 18.07 -2.70
CA LYS A 20 19.47 17.81 -4.00
C LYS A 20 18.60 18.97 -4.51
N TYR A 21 17.89 19.68 -3.64
CA TYR A 21 17.00 20.79 -4.04
C TYR A 21 17.53 22.07 -3.42
N LYS A 22 18.14 22.92 -4.25
CA LYS A 22 19.05 24.03 -3.89
C LYS A 22 18.60 24.95 -2.74
N ASN A 23 17.32 24.97 -2.35
CA ASN A 23 16.78 25.84 -1.29
C ASN A 23 15.91 25.15 -0.23
N PHE A 24 15.69 23.83 -0.28
CA PHE A 24 14.81 23.14 0.67
C PHE A 24 15.44 21.83 1.18
N PRO A 25 16.26 21.90 2.24
CA PRO A 25 16.77 20.69 2.88
C PRO A 25 15.62 19.91 3.53
N TYR A 26 15.69 18.58 3.50
CA TYR A 26 14.60 17.71 3.97
C TYR A 26 15.13 16.43 4.62
N LEU A 27 14.30 15.83 5.47
CA LEU A 27 14.54 14.52 6.06
C LEU A 27 14.11 13.44 5.07
N ALA A 28 15.05 12.60 4.62
CA ALA A 28 14.73 11.49 3.73
C ALA A 28 13.89 10.43 4.45
N ASN A 29 12.91 9.86 3.74
CA ASN A 29 12.13 8.73 4.24
C ASN A 29 12.70 7.42 3.66
N GLY A 30 13.56 6.75 4.44
CA GLY A 30 14.39 5.63 4.00
C GLY A 30 15.72 6.06 3.38
N GLN A 31 16.63 5.09 3.22
CA GLN A 31 17.99 5.33 2.73
C GLN A 31 18.01 5.96 1.33
N ASN A 32 17.17 5.46 0.42
CA ASN A 32 17.05 5.98 -0.96
C ASN A 32 15.90 6.97 -1.12
N ASN A 33 15.28 7.37 0.00
CA ASN A 33 14.11 8.25 0.04
C ASN A 33 12.85 7.67 -0.64
N ASP A 34 12.76 6.36 -0.75
CA ASP A 34 11.73 5.58 -1.46
C ASP A 34 10.94 4.64 -0.53
N TYR A 35 11.17 4.69 0.79
CA TYR A 35 10.55 3.79 1.75
C TYR A 35 9.02 3.71 1.63
N PRO A 36 8.27 4.82 1.50
CA PRO A 36 6.83 4.74 1.30
C PRO A 36 6.42 3.97 0.03
N THR A 37 7.17 4.12 -1.07
CA THR A 37 6.89 3.40 -2.33
C THR A 37 7.15 1.91 -2.15
N ILE A 38 8.26 1.53 -1.49
CA ILE A 38 8.59 0.14 -1.20
C ILE A 38 7.49 -0.51 -0.35
N ILE A 39 7.06 0.14 0.73
CA ILE A 39 5.97 -0.36 1.59
C ILE A 39 4.67 -0.51 0.79
N GLU A 40 4.28 0.48 -0.01
CA GLU A 40 3.08 0.39 -0.85
C GLU A 40 3.14 -0.81 -1.82
N GLN A 41 4.29 -1.08 -2.44
CA GLN A 41 4.49 -2.20 -3.35
C GLN A 41 4.45 -3.55 -2.63
N LEU A 42 5.12 -3.67 -1.48
CA LEU A 42 5.14 -4.89 -0.68
C LEU A 42 3.74 -5.25 -0.16
N VAL A 43 3.02 -4.26 0.40
CA VAL A 43 1.63 -4.47 0.85
C VAL A 43 0.72 -4.81 -0.32
N ALA A 44 0.91 -4.21 -1.49
CA ALA A 44 0.12 -4.56 -2.67
C ALA A 44 0.42 -5.96 -3.22
N GLY A 45 1.66 -6.46 -3.04
CA GLY A 45 2.14 -7.76 -3.52
C GLY A 45 1.87 -8.93 -2.58
N SER A 46 1.65 -8.68 -1.29
CA SER A 46 1.32 -9.69 -0.27
C SER A 46 -0.20 -9.73 -0.02
N PRO A 47 -0.87 -10.88 -0.30
CA PRO A 47 -2.30 -11.03 -0.01
C PRO A 47 -2.64 -10.81 1.46
N THR A 48 -1.83 -11.35 2.38
CA THR A 48 -2.07 -11.23 3.82
C THR A 48 -1.90 -9.79 4.30
N ALA A 49 -0.81 -9.13 3.90
CA ALA A 49 -0.55 -7.74 4.31
C ALA A 49 -1.64 -6.80 3.78
N ARG A 50 -2.09 -7.00 2.53
CA ARG A 50 -3.19 -6.23 1.94
C ARG A 50 -4.50 -6.42 2.71
N ALA A 51 -4.83 -7.66 3.08
CA ALA A 51 -6.03 -7.97 3.83
C ALA A 51 -5.96 -7.36 5.25
N CYS A 52 -4.84 -7.53 5.95
CA CYS A 52 -4.62 -6.92 7.27
C CYS A 52 -4.72 -5.40 7.23
N SER A 53 -4.09 -4.74 6.24
CA SER A 53 -4.20 -3.29 6.06
C SER A 53 -5.65 -2.86 5.81
N GLY A 54 -6.41 -3.63 5.03
CA GLY A 54 -7.84 -3.41 4.85
C GLY A 54 -8.63 -3.46 6.17
N VAL A 55 -8.40 -4.51 6.97
CA VAL A 55 -9.04 -4.66 8.30
C VAL A 55 -8.69 -3.49 9.21
N ILE A 56 -7.42 -3.10 9.32
CA ILE A 56 -7.00 -1.94 10.11
C ILE A 56 -7.73 -0.68 9.64
N ALA A 57 -7.76 -0.42 8.32
CA ALA A 57 -8.43 0.74 7.76
C ALA A 57 -9.93 0.76 8.09
N ASP A 58 -10.60 -0.38 8.02
CA ASP A 58 -12.02 -0.51 8.34
C ASP A 58 -12.28 -0.24 9.82
N PHE A 59 -11.45 -0.77 10.73
CA PHE A 59 -11.59 -0.52 12.17
C PHE A 59 -11.21 0.89 12.58
N ILE A 60 -10.35 1.60 11.84
CA ILE A 60 -10.10 3.03 12.06
C ILE A 60 -11.27 3.87 11.52
N TYR A 61 -11.77 3.55 10.31
CA TYR A 61 -12.89 4.25 9.69
C TYR A 61 -14.21 4.06 10.47
N GLY A 62 -14.40 2.90 11.09
CA GLY A 62 -15.65 2.59 11.78
C GLY A 62 -16.82 2.49 10.80
N ARG A 63 -17.94 3.12 11.14
CA ARG A 63 -19.07 3.38 10.24
C ARG A 63 -19.08 4.82 9.69
N GLY A 64 -17.98 5.55 9.92
CA GLY A 64 -17.88 6.99 9.69
C GLY A 64 -18.32 7.81 10.90
N PHE A 65 -18.31 9.14 10.75
CA PHE A 65 -18.68 10.08 11.79
C PHE A 65 -20.17 10.06 12.12
N ALA A 66 -20.49 10.09 13.42
CA ALA A 66 -21.84 10.16 13.95
C ALA A 66 -22.65 11.32 13.35
N LEU A 67 -22.03 12.51 13.20
CA LEU A 67 -22.67 13.68 12.62
C LEU A 67 -23.27 13.44 11.22
N GLU A 68 -22.60 12.65 10.37
CA GLU A 68 -23.12 12.38 9.03
C GLU A 68 -24.24 11.33 9.07
N ILE A 69 -24.12 10.34 9.96
CA ILE A 69 -25.14 9.31 10.19
C ILE A 69 -26.44 9.98 10.66
N GLU A 70 -26.35 10.84 11.68
CA GLU A 70 -27.49 11.58 12.23
C GLU A 70 -28.17 12.47 11.18
N ARG A 71 -27.39 13.23 10.39
CA ARG A 71 -27.95 14.06 9.30
C ARG A 71 -28.65 13.22 8.24
N ARG A 72 -28.15 12.01 7.93
CA ARG A 72 -28.80 11.08 7.00
C ARG A 72 -30.10 10.52 7.56
N GLU A 73 -30.13 10.20 8.85
CA GLU A 73 -31.33 9.71 9.55
C GLU A 73 -32.40 10.81 9.63
N GLN A 74 -32.01 12.04 9.95
CA GLN A 74 -32.91 13.20 9.94
C GLN A 74 -33.50 13.46 8.55
N ALA A 75 -32.69 13.43 7.49
CA ALA A 75 -33.20 13.58 6.13
C ALA A 75 -34.20 12.46 5.78
N ARG A 76 -33.92 11.22 6.18
CA ARG A 76 -34.82 10.07 5.97
C ARG A 76 -36.13 10.25 6.72
N SER A 77 -36.11 10.68 7.99
CA SER A 77 -37.33 10.86 8.80
C SER A 77 -38.22 12.00 8.27
N GLN A 78 -37.62 13.02 7.68
CA GLN A 78 -38.33 14.13 7.03
C GLN A 78 -38.77 13.80 5.60
N GLY A 79 -38.39 12.65 5.03
CA GLY A 79 -38.68 12.28 3.65
C GLY A 79 -37.98 13.15 2.62
N VAL A 80 -36.89 13.82 2.98
CA VAL A 80 -36.12 14.71 2.10
C VAL A 80 -34.80 14.09 1.67
N ARG A 81 -34.24 14.57 0.56
CA ARG A 81 -32.92 14.15 0.09
C ARG A 81 -31.84 14.68 1.04
N PHE A 82 -30.93 13.79 1.46
CA PHE A 82 -29.73 14.17 2.20
C PHE A 82 -28.85 15.14 1.39
N ARG A 83 -28.59 16.32 1.96
CA ARG A 83 -27.80 17.41 1.38
C ARG A 83 -26.30 17.20 1.64
N LYS A 84 -25.67 16.31 0.85
CA LYS A 84 -24.23 16.03 0.94
C LYS A 84 -23.37 17.29 0.74
N ASP A 85 -23.87 18.26 -0.03
CA ASP A 85 -23.18 19.50 -0.37
C ASP A 85 -22.90 20.42 0.83
N GLU A 86 -23.72 20.33 1.87
CA GLU A 86 -23.52 21.07 3.12
C GLU A 86 -22.30 20.57 3.91
N LEU A 87 -21.80 19.37 3.58
CA LEU A 87 -20.64 18.76 4.20
C LEU A 87 -19.38 18.82 3.33
N PHE A 88 -19.41 19.50 2.18
CA PHE A 88 -18.20 19.56 1.35
C PHE A 88 -17.08 20.34 2.04
N ILE A 89 -15.91 19.74 2.20
CA ILE A 89 -14.76 20.32 2.92
C ILE A 89 -13.64 20.81 2.00
N ASN A 90 -13.81 20.68 0.67
CA ASN A 90 -12.85 21.11 -0.33
C ASN A 90 -13.50 21.18 -1.74
N ASP A 91 -12.76 21.70 -2.71
CA ASP A 91 -13.23 21.89 -4.09
C ASP A 91 -13.49 20.56 -4.84
N LYS A 92 -12.95 19.45 -4.34
CA LYS A 92 -13.20 18.09 -4.85
C LYS A 92 -14.53 17.51 -4.37
N ARG A 93 -15.32 18.27 -3.59
CA ARG A 93 -16.64 17.87 -3.07
C ARG A 93 -16.58 16.65 -2.15
N GLU A 94 -15.50 16.55 -1.39
CA GLU A 94 -15.31 15.49 -0.40
C GLU A 94 -16.00 15.88 0.92
N THR A 95 -16.51 14.91 1.66
CA THR A 95 -17.04 15.11 3.04
C THR A 95 -16.01 14.73 4.10
N PRO A 96 -16.25 15.01 5.39
CA PRO A 96 -15.40 14.50 6.46
C PRO A 96 -15.21 12.98 6.39
N ASN A 97 -16.23 12.21 6.03
CA ASN A 97 -16.09 10.75 5.87
C ASN A 97 -15.23 10.35 4.66
N ASP A 98 -15.29 11.11 3.55
CA ASP A 98 -14.40 10.88 2.41
C ASP A 98 -12.93 11.14 2.82
N LEU A 99 -12.68 12.17 3.65
CA LEU A 99 -11.37 12.46 4.23
C LEU A 99 -10.94 11.35 5.21
N LEU A 100 -11.82 10.93 6.13
CA LEU A 100 -11.57 9.90 7.14
C LEU A 100 -11.15 8.60 6.50
N LYS A 101 -11.84 8.19 5.42
CA LYS A 101 -11.49 6.98 4.68
C LYS A 101 -10.08 7.04 4.08
N LYS A 102 -9.63 8.21 3.62
CA LYS A 102 -8.27 8.39 3.10
C LYS A 102 -7.24 8.39 4.21
N VAL A 103 -7.53 9.05 5.34
CA VAL A 103 -6.68 9.05 6.54
C VAL A 103 -6.50 7.62 7.06
N ALA A 104 -7.59 6.88 7.24
CA ALA A 104 -7.59 5.50 7.70
C ALA A 104 -6.74 4.60 6.80
N ARG A 105 -6.85 4.74 5.47
CA ARG A 105 -6.00 4.01 4.51
C ARG A 105 -4.52 4.40 4.59
N SER A 106 -4.23 5.69 4.76
CA SER A 106 -2.84 6.16 4.93
C SER A 106 -2.23 5.58 6.19
N ILE A 107 -2.96 5.60 7.31
CA ILE A 107 -2.54 5.03 8.59
C ILE A 107 -2.36 3.52 8.50
N ALA A 108 -3.29 2.81 7.85
CA ALA A 108 -3.24 1.35 7.74
C ALA A 108 -2.05 0.82 6.93
N ILE A 109 -1.38 1.68 6.16
CA ILE A 109 -0.15 1.34 5.43
C ILE A 109 1.05 1.95 6.15
N HIS A 110 1.01 3.26 6.41
CA HIS A 110 2.17 4.06 6.79
C HIS A 110 2.20 4.50 8.25
N LYS A 111 1.19 4.17 9.06
CA LYS A 111 1.01 4.69 10.44
C LYS A 111 1.04 6.21 10.58
N GLY A 112 0.72 6.93 9.49
CA GLY A 112 0.62 8.37 9.51
C GLY A 112 -0.13 8.91 8.31
N ALA A 113 -0.48 10.19 8.37
CA ALA A 113 -1.22 10.89 7.32
C ALA A 113 -0.78 12.35 7.23
N PHE A 114 -0.65 12.86 6.01
CA PHE A 114 -0.42 14.27 5.74
C PHE A 114 -1.73 14.91 5.26
N VAL A 115 -2.13 16.01 5.89
CA VAL A 115 -3.37 16.71 5.57
C VAL A 115 -3.06 18.17 5.29
N HIS A 116 -3.36 18.61 4.08
CA HIS A 116 -3.23 19.99 3.63
C HIS A 116 -4.46 20.82 4.04
N VAL A 117 -4.21 22.04 4.50
CA VAL A 117 -5.21 22.99 4.99
C VAL A 117 -5.00 24.35 4.32
N ASN A 118 -6.07 24.94 3.78
CA ASN A 118 -6.09 26.31 3.27
C ASN A 118 -6.91 27.22 4.18
N TYR A 119 -6.67 28.53 4.06
CA TYR A 119 -7.26 29.57 4.89
C TYR A 119 -7.82 30.72 4.04
N ASN A 120 -8.79 31.46 4.57
CA ASN A 120 -9.23 32.74 4.01
C ASN A 120 -8.58 33.94 4.74
N GLY A 121 -8.90 35.16 4.29
CA GLY A 121 -8.41 36.41 4.90
C GLY A 121 -8.86 36.66 6.35
N PHE A 122 -9.82 35.88 6.85
CA PHE A 122 -10.25 35.90 8.25
C PHE A 122 -9.53 34.84 9.11
N TYR A 123 -8.53 34.15 8.55
CA TYR A 123 -7.79 33.05 9.18
C TYR A 123 -8.64 31.81 9.47
N GLU A 124 -9.81 31.70 8.84
CA GLU A 124 -10.66 30.51 8.95
C GLU A 124 -10.21 29.46 7.93
N LYS A 125 -10.29 28.19 8.32
CA LYS A 125 -9.93 27.07 7.45
C LYS A 125 -11.00 26.91 6.35
N THR A 126 -10.60 26.80 5.08
CA THR A 126 -11.52 26.75 3.93
C THR A 126 -11.50 25.44 3.16
N SER A 127 -10.38 24.73 3.20
CA SER A 127 -10.23 23.44 2.52
C SER A 127 -9.32 22.53 3.33
N VAL A 128 -9.72 21.26 3.47
CA VAL A 128 -8.91 20.19 4.08
C VAL A 128 -8.79 19.02 3.09
N GLN A 129 -7.56 18.57 2.83
CA GLN A 129 -7.28 17.52 1.82
C GLN A 129 -6.13 16.60 2.24
N VAL A 130 -6.31 15.27 2.16
CA VAL A 130 -5.19 14.33 2.35
C VAL A 130 -4.19 14.45 1.19
N LEU A 131 -2.92 14.62 1.53
CA LEU A 131 -1.80 14.48 0.60
C LEU A 131 -1.32 13.03 0.58
N PRO A 132 -0.99 12.45 -0.59
CA PRO A 132 -0.42 11.10 -0.64
C PRO A 132 0.84 11.01 0.20
N TYR A 133 0.89 10.06 1.14
CA TYR A 133 1.99 9.95 2.10
C TYR A 133 3.35 9.86 1.41
N LYS A 134 3.46 9.03 0.36
CA LYS A 134 4.69 8.88 -0.42
C LYS A 134 5.20 10.18 -1.04
N ASN A 135 4.33 11.16 -1.27
CA ASN A 135 4.70 12.43 -1.88
C ASN A 135 5.26 13.44 -0.87
N CYS A 136 5.17 13.18 0.43
CA CYS A 136 5.50 14.17 1.47
C CYS A 136 6.85 13.87 2.13
N ARG A 137 7.67 14.89 2.31
CA ARG A 137 8.88 14.84 3.14
C ARG A 137 8.90 15.98 4.14
N LEU A 138 9.26 15.69 5.38
CA LEU A 138 9.49 16.71 6.41
C LEU A 138 10.72 17.53 6.03
N GLY A 139 10.62 18.87 6.14
CA GLY A 139 11.76 19.76 6.00
C GLY A 139 12.84 19.47 7.03
N ALA A 140 14.05 19.95 6.79
CA ALA A 140 15.11 19.90 7.79
C ALA A 140 14.73 20.74 9.02
N LYS A 141 15.35 20.39 10.15
CA LYS A 141 15.26 21.18 11.37
C LYS A 141 15.96 22.52 11.15
N ASP A 142 15.39 23.59 11.69
CA ASP A 142 16.04 24.89 11.81
C ASP A 142 16.98 24.93 13.04
N SER A 143 17.50 26.12 13.37
CA SER A 143 18.39 26.31 14.52
C SER A 143 17.71 26.02 15.86
N GLU A 144 16.38 26.05 15.92
CA GLU A 144 15.56 25.82 17.12
C GLU A 144 15.02 24.38 17.16
N ASP A 145 15.62 23.46 16.40
CA ASP A 145 15.21 22.05 16.31
C ASP A 145 13.80 21.84 15.70
N TYR A 146 13.21 22.88 15.10
CA TYR A 146 11.86 22.85 14.56
C TYR A 146 11.85 22.57 13.05
N ARG A 147 10.91 21.75 12.59
CA ARG A 147 10.69 21.52 11.15
C ARG A 147 9.50 22.34 10.68
N GLY A 148 9.77 23.50 10.09
CA GLY A 148 8.72 24.42 9.67
C GLY A 148 8.09 24.17 8.30
N LYS A 149 8.56 23.17 7.54
CA LYS A 149 8.09 22.90 6.17
C LYS A 149 7.79 21.42 5.93
N VAL A 150 6.88 21.17 4.99
CA VAL A 150 6.66 19.87 4.35
C VAL A 150 6.86 20.05 2.85
N LEU A 151 7.76 19.26 2.26
CA LEU A 151 8.00 19.22 0.83
C LEU A 151 7.07 18.19 0.20
N VAL A 152 6.33 18.61 -0.82
CA VAL A 152 5.40 17.78 -1.58
C VAL A 152 5.93 17.63 -2.98
N TYR A 153 6.20 16.39 -3.39
CA TYR A 153 6.74 16.05 -4.70
C TYR A 153 6.32 14.61 -5.06
N ASN A 154 5.91 14.39 -6.31
CA ASN A 154 5.29 13.14 -6.74
C ASN A 154 6.27 12.08 -7.27
N ASP A 155 7.58 12.36 -7.26
CA ASP A 155 8.59 11.50 -7.87
C ASP A 155 9.83 11.34 -6.97
N TRP A 156 9.60 11.07 -5.69
CA TRP A 156 10.69 10.79 -4.75
C TRP A 156 11.41 9.46 -5.05
N ASP A 157 10.69 8.52 -5.64
CA ASP A 157 11.15 7.19 -6.07
C ASP A 157 11.83 7.22 -7.46
N LYS A 158 11.86 8.37 -8.13
CA LYS A 158 12.54 8.56 -9.43
C LYS A 158 11.99 7.64 -10.52
N LEU A 159 10.69 7.35 -10.48
CA LEU A 159 9.98 6.59 -11.50
C LEU A 159 9.60 7.45 -12.71
N ALA A 160 9.49 8.77 -12.54
CA ALA A 160 9.19 9.70 -13.64
C ALA A 160 10.41 9.94 -14.54
N ASP A 161 10.11 10.36 -15.77
CA ASP A 161 11.10 10.73 -16.77
C ASP A 161 12.04 11.82 -16.25
N TYR A 162 13.34 11.62 -16.48
CA TYR A 162 14.40 12.49 -15.97
C TYR A 162 14.20 13.98 -16.32
N LYS A 163 13.56 14.28 -17.46
CA LYS A 163 13.33 15.65 -17.96
C LYS A 163 12.27 16.44 -17.19
N ASP A 164 11.40 15.77 -16.44
CA ASP A 164 10.33 16.39 -15.66
C ASP A 164 10.58 16.32 -14.15
N ARG A 165 11.74 15.79 -13.76
CA ARG A 165 12.19 15.78 -12.38
C ARG A 165 12.39 17.20 -11.87
N ASP A 166 12.06 17.38 -10.60
CA ASP A 166 12.35 18.56 -9.80
C ASP A 166 11.55 19.83 -10.18
N LYS A 167 10.64 19.78 -11.17
CA LYS A 167 9.77 20.92 -11.56
C LYS A 167 8.53 21.11 -10.67
N ASN A 168 8.08 20.04 -10.02
CA ASN A 168 6.80 20.01 -9.28
C ASN A 168 6.98 19.97 -7.76
N LEU A 169 8.18 20.22 -7.25
CA LEU A 169 8.41 20.24 -5.81
C LEU A 169 7.83 21.52 -5.22
N VAL A 170 6.96 21.36 -4.23
CA VAL A 170 6.33 22.46 -3.50
C VAL A 170 6.69 22.34 -2.03
N ALA A 171 7.26 23.39 -1.44
CA ALA A 171 7.44 23.48 0.01
C ALA A 171 6.26 24.22 0.62
N ILE A 172 5.52 23.56 1.52
CA ILE A 172 4.35 24.08 2.21
C ILE A 172 4.70 24.26 3.70
N ASP A 173 4.11 25.26 4.34
CA ASP A 173 4.27 25.50 5.78
C ASP A 173 3.74 24.32 6.62
N ARG A 174 4.38 24.05 7.75
CA ARG A 174 3.84 23.08 8.72
C ARG A 174 2.65 23.70 9.45
N TYR A 175 1.70 22.86 9.83
CA TYR A 175 0.48 23.27 10.51
C TYR A 175 0.76 24.01 11.82
N ASP A 176 0.20 25.21 11.89
CA ASP A 176 0.13 26.09 13.04
C ASP A 176 -1.01 27.09 12.78
N PRO A 177 -2.22 26.83 13.30
CA PRO A 177 -3.43 27.55 12.93
C PRO A 177 -3.53 28.92 13.61
N ARG A 178 -2.52 29.35 14.37
CA ARG A 178 -2.54 30.63 15.08
C ARG A 178 -2.57 31.77 14.06
N PRO A 179 -3.52 32.73 14.14
CA PRO A 179 -3.63 33.83 13.17
C PRO A 179 -2.32 34.60 12.94
N LYS A 180 -1.55 34.86 14.00
CA LYS A 180 -0.24 35.53 13.92
C LYS A 180 0.77 34.76 13.05
N VAL A 181 0.74 33.43 13.09
CA VAL A 181 1.64 32.58 12.33
C VAL A 181 1.21 32.55 10.86
N ILE A 182 -0.10 32.42 10.61
CA ILE A 182 -0.65 32.47 9.26
C ILE A 182 -0.33 33.82 8.60
N GLU A 183 -0.54 34.94 9.29
CA GLU A 183 -0.23 36.28 8.79
C GLU A 183 1.26 36.44 8.42
N ALA A 184 2.16 35.94 9.27
CA ALA A 184 3.58 35.94 9.00
C ALA A 184 3.94 35.08 7.77
N GLN A 185 3.32 33.91 7.62
CA GLN A 185 3.53 33.00 6.48
C GLN A 185 2.99 33.61 5.17
N VAL A 186 1.80 34.22 5.19
CA VAL A 186 1.19 34.93 4.05
C VAL A 186 2.07 36.10 3.62
N THR A 187 2.55 36.90 4.57
CA THR A 187 3.45 38.04 4.29
C THR A 187 4.75 37.54 3.65
N LYS A 188 5.34 36.46 4.18
CA LYS A 188 6.54 35.83 3.63
C LYS A 188 6.32 35.23 2.23
N ALA A 189 5.11 34.76 1.94
CA ALA A 189 4.73 34.28 0.62
C ALA A 189 4.52 35.42 -0.39
N GLY A 190 4.43 36.68 0.06
CA GLY A 190 4.12 37.83 -0.80
C GLY A 190 2.63 37.99 -1.07
N GLY A 191 1.78 37.62 -0.12
CA GLY A 191 0.33 37.76 -0.19
C GLY A 191 -0.44 36.44 -0.32
N TRP A 192 -1.76 36.53 -0.22
CA TRP A 192 -2.67 35.38 -0.21
C TRP A 192 -2.63 34.55 -1.50
N ASP A 193 -2.44 35.19 -2.65
CA ASP A 193 -2.37 34.49 -3.96
C ASP A 193 -1.17 33.52 -4.05
N ASN A 194 -0.11 33.83 -3.31
CA ASN A 194 1.12 33.03 -3.29
C ASN A 194 1.17 32.05 -2.11
N TYR A 195 0.36 32.28 -1.08
CA TYR A 195 0.30 31.42 0.10
C TYR A 195 -0.25 30.03 -0.25
N LYS A 196 0.47 28.98 0.15
CA LYS A 196 0.14 27.58 -0.19
C LYS A 196 -0.59 26.85 0.93
N GLY A 197 -1.04 27.54 1.97
CA GLY A 197 -1.64 26.92 3.15
C GLY A 197 -0.62 26.20 4.02
N GLN A 198 -1.09 25.24 4.81
CA GLN A 198 -0.28 24.48 5.76
C GLN A 198 -0.50 22.97 5.63
N VAL A 199 0.40 22.17 6.19
CA VAL A 199 0.30 20.71 6.25
C VAL A 199 0.36 20.21 7.69
N PHE A 200 -0.74 19.59 8.13
CA PHE A 200 -0.81 18.79 9.34
C PHE A 200 -0.20 17.41 9.07
N PHE A 201 0.61 16.91 10.00
CA PHE A 201 1.18 15.57 9.91
C PHE A 201 0.82 14.77 11.14
N LEU A 202 -0.08 13.80 10.98
CA LEU A 202 -0.40 12.82 12.00
C LEU A 202 0.65 11.72 11.98
N ASN A 203 1.39 11.57 13.08
CA ASN A 203 2.41 10.55 13.30
C ASN A 203 2.03 9.71 14.52
N LEU A 204 1.60 8.46 14.30
CA LEU A 204 1.14 7.60 15.38
C LEU A 204 2.27 7.08 16.27
N ASP A 205 3.52 7.06 15.78
CA ASP A 205 4.67 6.71 16.62
C ASP A 205 5.12 7.88 17.51
N ARG A 206 4.49 9.06 17.39
CA ARG A 206 4.76 10.30 18.16
C ARG A 206 6.24 10.68 18.20
N ASN A 207 6.98 10.32 17.16
CA ASN A 207 8.40 10.61 17.04
C ASN A 207 8.66 11.86 16.17
N ASP A 208 9.90 12.35 16.24
CA ASP A 208 10.36 13.54 15.51
C ASP A 208 10.57 13.33 14.00
N THR A 209 10.23 12.15 13.49
CA THR A 209 10.55 11.69 12.14
C THR A 209 9.31 11.07 11.49
N TYR A 210 9.48 10.00 10.71
CA TYR A 210 8.37 9.26 10.15
C TYR A 210 8.02 8.07 11.06
N PRO A 211 6.76 7.69 11.17
CA PRO A 211 6.39 6.41 11.75
C PRO A 211 6.94 5.25 10.90
N LEU A 212 7.19 4.11 11.54
CA LEU A 212 7.44 2.86 10.84
C LEU A 212 6.13 2.23 10.40
N ALA A 213 6.08 1.75 9.16
CA ALA A 213 4.90 1.09 8.62
C ALA A 213 4.56 -0.19 9.40
N TRP A 214 3.30 -0.64 9.34
CA TRP A 214 2.90 -1.94 9.91
C TRP A 214 3.67 -3.11 9.28
N ALA A 215 4.06 -2.97 8.01
CA ALA A 215 4.82 -3.98 7.29
C ALA A 215 6.33 -3.96 7.59
N ASP A 216 6.85 -2.96 8.30
CA ASP A 216 8.29 -2.70 8.43
C ASP A 216 9.10 -3.91 8.90
N VAL A 217 8.67 -4.52 10.01
CA VAL A 217 9.33 -5.69 10.60
C VAL A 217 9.10 -6.99 9.83
N VAL A 218 8.16 -6.99 8.88
CA VAL A 218 7.75 -8.15 8.07
C VAL A 218 7.96 -7.92 6.57
N ILE A 219 8.86 -7.01 6.19
CA ILE A 219 9.17 -6.72 4.77
C ILE A 219 9.53 -8.00 4.00
N ARG A 220 10.40 -8.84 4.59
CA ARG A 220 10.85 -10.10 3.98
C ARG A 220 9.75 -11.15 3.90
N ASP A 221 8.84 -11.14 4.87
CA ASP A 221 7.68 -12.01 4.88
C ASP A 221 6.72 -11.58 3.74
N CYS A 222 6.43 -10.28 3.59
CA CYS A 222 5.64 -9.77 2.47
C CYS A 222 6.27 -10.09 1.11
N GLU A 223 7.58 -9.94 0.99
CA GLU A 223 8.34 -10.31 -0.21
C GLU A 223 8.28 -11.81 -0.49
N SER A 224 8.34 -12.65 0.55
CA SER A 224 8.23 -14.11 0.40
C SER A 224 6.87 -14.53 -0.15
N GLU A 225 5.77 -13.96 0.35
CA GLU A 225 4.43 -14.19 -0.22
C GLU A 225 4.35 -13.76 -1.69
N TRP A 226 4.93 -12.59 -2.02
CA TRP A 226 4.97 -12.11 -3.40
C TRP A 226 5.77 -13.03 -4.32
N LEU A 227 6.93 -13.51 -3.89
CA LEU A 227 7.76 -14.46 -4.63
C LEU A 227 7.09 -15.83 -4.76
N SER A 228 6.40 -16.31 -3.71
CA SER A 228 5.60 -17.55 -3.76
C SER A 228 4.50 -17.44 -4.83
N SER A 229 3.83 -16.29 -4.92
CA SER A 229 2.84 -16.02 -5.97
C SER A 229 3.47 -16.01 -7.38
N ILE A 230 4.63 -15.37 -7.55
CA ILE A 230 5.37 -15.37 -8.81
C ILE A 230 5.81 -16.78 -9.21
N PHE A 231 6.33 -17.55 -8.26
CA PHE A 231 6.76 -18.92 -8.47
C PHE A 231 5.58 -19.78 -8.93
N THR A 232 4.47 -19.72 -8.20
CA THR A 232 3.24 -20.44 -8.53
C THR A 232 2.73 -20.07 -9.93
N ARG A 233 2.65 -18.77 -10.23
CA ARG A 233 2.27 -18.27 -11.57
C ARG A 233 3.22 -18.76 -12.66
N ASN A 234 4.53 -18.71 -12.41
CA ASN A 234 5.53 -19.17 -13.37
C ASN A 234 5.49 -20.69 -13.53
N GLY A 235 5.17 -21.43 -12.48
CA GLY A 235 4.89 -22.86 -12.51
C GLY A 235 3.71 -23.17 -13.44
N PHE A 236 2.60 -22.43 -13.32
CA PHE A 236 1.48 -22.59 -14.25
C PHE A 236 1.79 -22.18 -15.70
N LYS A 237 2.62 -21.14 -15.90
CA LYS A 237 2.92 -20.62 -17.25
C LYS A 237 4.06 -21.34 -17.99
N LYS A 238 5.06 -21.80 -17.25
CA LYS A 238 6.35 -22.28 -17.76
C LYS A 238 6.83 -23.56 -17.06
N GLY A 239 6.12 -24.01 -16.03
CA GLY A 239 6.46 -25.27 -15.38
C GLY A 239 6.37 -26.40 -16.41
N PHE A 240 7.19 -27.43 -16.22
CA PHE A 240 7.27 -28.56 -17.14
C PHE A 240 6.01 -29.45 -17.16
N PHE A 241 4.85 -28.91 -16.79
CA PHE A 241 3.56 -29.58 -16.89
C PHE A 241 3.31 -29.97 -18.35
N GLY A 242 3.37 -31.27 -18.64
CA GLY A 242 3.26 -31.79 -20.00
C GLY A 242 4.45 -31.44 -20.90
N THR A 243 5.67 -31.24 -20.36
CA THR A 243 6.86 -31.08 -21.21
C THR A 243 7.42 -32.42 -21.62
N TYR A 244 7.67 -32.58 -22.91
CA TYR A 244 8.24 -33.78 -23.49
C TYR A 244 9.55 -33.48 -24.21
N ALA A 245 10.59 -34.26 -23.91
CA ALA A 245 11.74 -34.44 -24.78
C ALA A 245 11.40 -35.55 -25.78
N ILE A 246 11.38 -35.20 -27.05
CA ILE A 246 11.11 -36.13 -28.15
C ILE A 246 12.39 -36.25 -28.97
N VAL A 247 12.97 -37.44 -28.97
CA VAL A 247 14.14 -37.77 -29.76
C VAL A 247 13.67 -38.61 -30.95
N THR A 248 14.02 -38.21 -32.16
CA THR A 248 13.71 -38.95 -33.39
C THR A 248 14.97 -39.22 -34.22
N PRO A 249 14.91 -40.08 -35.24
CA PRO A 249 15.92 -40.13 -36.28
C PRO A 249 16.12 -38.78 -36.96
N THR A 250 17.28 -38.60 -37.57
CA THR A 250 17.62 -37.44 -38.39
C THR A 250 16.66 -37.31 -39.56
N MET A 251 16.09 -36.12 -39.76
CA MET A 251 15.15 -35.86 -40.86
C MET A 251 15.88 -35.37 -42.12
N GLU A 252 15.40 -35.81 -43.28
CA GLU A 252 16.02 -35.58 -44.60
C GLU A 252 16.04 -34.10 -45.03
N SER A 253 15.17 -33.25 -44.47
CA SER A 253 15.03 -31.84 -44.87
C SER A 253 14.46 -30.98 -43.73
N GLU A 254 14.77 -29.67 -43.75
CA GLU A 254 14.20 -28.72 -42.78
C GLU A 254 12.67 -28.57 -42.89
N GLU A 255 12.13 -28.69 -44.10
CA GLU A 255 10.69 -28.58 -44.34
C GLU A 255 9.92 -29.70 -43.59
N LYS A 256 10.37 -30.96 -43.73
CA LYS A 256 9.80 -32.10 -42.98
C LYS A 256 9.97 -31.94 -41.47
N ARG A 257 11.09 -31.35 -41.03
CA ARG A 257 11.36 -31.08 -39.61
C ARG A 257 10.39 -30.06 -39.04
N GLU A 258 10.09 -29.01 -39.80
CA GLU A 258 9.18 -27.95 -39.40
C GLU A 258 7.72 -28.42 -39.43
N ASP A 259 7.33 -29.22 -40.43
CA ASP A 259 6.02 -29.86 -40.50
C ASP A 259 5.78 -30.80 -39.31
N PHE A 260 6.75 -31.66 -38.99
CA PHE A 260 6.68 -32.54 -37.83
C PHE A 260 6.53 -31.73 -36.54
N ARG A 261 7.34 -30.68 -36.33
CA ARG A 261 7.22 -29.80 -35.16
C ARG A 261 5.85 -29.13 -35.10
N ASN A 262 5.27 -28.75 -36.23
CA ASN A 262 3.96 -28.10 -36.29
C ASN A 262 2.80 -29.07 -36.02
N GLU A 263 2.83 -30.30 -36.55
CA GLU A 263 1.85 -31.33 -36.20
C GLU A 263 1.92 -31.70 -34.73
N LEU A 264 3.14 -31.82 -34.21
CA LEU A 264 3.39 -32.19 -32.83
C LEU A 264 2.91 -31.07 -31.88
N ARG A 265 3.16 -29.79 -32.22
CA ARG A 265 2.54 -28.65 -31.50
C ARG A 265 1.01 -28.70 -31.52
N LYS A 266 0.40 -29.05 -32.65
CA LYS A 266 -1.07 -29.17 -32.76
C LYS A 266 -1.63 -30.34 -31.94
N SER A 267 -0.91 -31.46 -31.84
CA SER A 267 -1.39 -32.65 -31.14
C SER A 267 -1.37 -32.52 -29.62
N ILE A 268 -0.46 -31.71 -29.07
CA ILE A 268 -0.32 -31.52 -27.62
C ILE A 268 -1.21 -30.37 -27.11
N GLY A 269 -1.80 -29.60 -28.03
CA GLY A 269 -2.75 -28.54 -27.73
C GLY A 269 -2.11 -27.14 -27.66
N VAL A 270 -2.96 -26.13 -27.89
CA VAL A 270 -2.60 -24.71 -28.10
C VAL A 270 -1.86 -24.08 -26.91
N GLU A 271 -1.99 -24.64 -25.70
CA GLU A 271 -1.34 -24.13 -24.49
C GLU A 271 0.07 -24.72 -24.24
N ALA A 272 0.48 -25.76 -25.00
CA ALA A 272 1.76 -26.46 -24.82
C ALA A 272 2.85 -26.04 -25.82
N GLU A 273 2.66 -24.93 -26.56
CA GLU A 273 3.58 -24.43 -27.59
C GLU A 273 5.04 -24.24 -27.12
N GLN A 274 5.26 -24.05 -25.82
CA GLN A 274 6.58 -23.82 -25.21
C GLN A 274 7.19 -25.06 -24.54
N SER A 275 6.55 -26.23 -24.63
CA SER A 275 6.81 -27.39 -23.76
C SER A 275 7.39 -28.60 -24.49
N VAL A 276 7.87 -28.46 -25.73
CA VAL A 276 8.47 -29.59 -26.49
C VAL A 276 9.89 -29.29 -26.90
N PHE A 277 10.78 -30.21 -26.53
CA PHE A 277 12.15 -30.24 -27.03
C PHE A 277 12.29 -31.39 -28.03
N HIS A 278 12.53 -31.05 -29.30
CA HIS A 278 12.78 -32.01 -30.35
C HIS A 278 14.29 -32.14 -30.60
N PHE A 279 14.83 -33.34 -30.40
CA PHE A 279 16.22 -33.69 -30.66
C PHE A 279 16.29 -34.76 -31.74
N GLU A 280 17.36 -34.74 -32.53
CA GLU A 280 17.60 -35.75 -33.56
C GLU A 280 18.88 -36.53 -33.26
N THR A 281 18.83 -37.84 -33.47
CA THR A 281 19.98 -38.75 -33.31
C THR A 281 20.08 -39.67 -34.52
N GLU A 282 21.28 -40.19 -34.79
CA GLU A 282 21.48 -41.26 -35.77
C GLU A 282 20.82 -42.55 -35.28
N MET A 283 20.23 -43.32 -36.20
CA MET A 283 19.50 -44.54 -35.87
C MET A 283 20.41 -45.61 -35.26
N GLN A 284 19.96 -46.25 -34.19
CA GLN A 284 20.56 -47.47 -33.65
C GLN A 284 19.58 -48.64 -33.86
N GLY A 285 19.84 -49.44 -34.88
CA GLY A 285 19.08 -50.67 -35.17
C GLY A 285 17.78 -50.47 -35.96
N ASP A 286 17.13 -51.58 -36.33
CA ASP A 286 16.02 -51.62 -37.30
C ASP A 286 14.62 -51.40 -36.71
N LYS A 287 14.47 -51.31 -35.38
CA LYS A 287 13.16 -51.16 -34.74
C LYS A 287 12.85 -49.69 -34.47
N LEU A 288 11.63 -49.27 -34.83
CA LEU A 288 11.17 -47.89 -34.64
C LEU A 288 11.14 -47.47 -33.16
N GLU A 289 10.81 -48.44 -32.28
CA GLU A 289 10.75 -48.28 -30.81
C GLU A 289 12.12 -47.96 -30.19
N ASP A 290 13.21 -48.42 -30.81
CA ASP A 290 14.58 -48.19 -30.33
C ASP A 290 15.10 -46.80 -30.74
N ASN A 291 14.38 -46.10 -31.64
CA ASN A 291 14.83 -44.88 -32.32
C ASN A 291 13.97 -43.65 -32.02
N VAL A 292 12.79 -43.82 -31.41
CA VAL A 292 11.91 -42.73 -31.00
C VAL A 292 11.73 -42.75 -29.48
N LEU A 293 12.31 -41.76 -28.80
CA LEU A 293 12.21 -41.62 -27.34
C LEU A 293 11.32 -40.43 -27.01
N ILE A 294 10.19 -40.69 -26.33
CA ILE A 294 9.37 -39.65 -25.72
C ILE A 294 9.56 -39.74 -24.22
N LYS A 295 10.22 -38.75 -23.63
CA LYS A 295 10.44 -38.67 -22.19
C LYS A 295 9.78 -37.42 -21.62
N ALA A 296 8.86 -37.62 -20.68
CA ALA A 296 8.33 -36.51 -19.89
C ALA A 296 9.47 -35.90 -19.06
N ILE A 297 9.64 -34.58 -19.15
CA ILE A 297 10.50 -33.84 -18.22
C ILE A 297 9.63 -33.54 -17.01
N GLU A 298 9.75 -34.36 -15.98
CA GLU A 298 8.98 -34.17 -14.76
C GLU A 298 9.62 -33.12 -13.86
N SER A 299 8.78 -32.27 -13.28
CA SER A 299 9.18 -31.39 -12.19
C SER A 299 9.15 -32.17 -10.88
N ASN A 300 10.27 -32.18 -10.14
CA ASN A 300 10.34 -32.78 -8.80
C ASN A 300 9.82 -31.86 -7.68
N ILE A 301 9.16 -30.75 -8.02
CA ILE A 301 8.59 -29.82 -7.03
C ILE A 301 7.34 -30.46 -6.44
N LYS A 302 7.34 -30.69 -5.12
CA LYS A 302 6.16 -31.22 -4.42
C LYS A 302 5.10 -30.13 -4.24
N ASP A 303 3.83 -30.52 -4.29
CA ASP A 303 2.69 -29.61 -4.12
C ASP A 303 2.71 -28.86 -2.77
N ASP A 304 3.37 -29.40 -1.75
CA ASP A 304 3.46 -28.83 -0.40
C ASP A 304 4.74 -28.04 -0.12
N THR A 305 5.62 -27.86 -1.12
CA THR A 305 6.98 -27.31 -0.93
C THR A 305 6.99 -25.98 -0.17
N PHE A 306 6.01 -25.10 -0.40
CA PHE A 306 5.93 -23.78 0.23
C PHE A 306 4.89 -23.66 1.33
N LYS A 307 4.05 -24.68 1.57
CA LYS A 307 2.89 -24.56 2.45
C LYS A 307 3.24 -24.09 3.86
N TYR A 308 4.26 -24.71 4.47
CA TYR A 308 4.71 -24.33 5.81
C TYR A 308 5.30 -22.91 5.85
N ALA A 309 6.04 -22.52 4.80
CA ALA A 309 6.64 -21.19 4.72
C ALA A 309 5.54 -20.12 4.58
N ASP A 310 4.58 -20.32 3.69
CA ASP A 310 3.47 -19.41 3.44
C ASP A 310 2.58 -19.25 4.70
N GLU A 311 2.26 -20.35 5.39
CA GLU A 311 1.50 -20.30 6.66
C GLU A 311 2.24 -19.51 7.75
N LYS A 312 3.56 -19.72 7.89
CA LYS A 312 4.39 -19.00 8.85
C LYS A 312 4.47 -17.52 8.53
N THR A 313 4.71 -17.20 7.26
CA THR A 313 4.81 -15.83 6.75
C THR A 313 3.50 -15.07 6.94
N ALA A 314 2.36 -15.66 6.58
CA ALA A 314 1.05 -15.08 6.84
C ALA A 314 0.82 -14.80 8.33
N ASN A 315 1.20 -15.73 9.22
CA ASN A 315 1.08 -15.54 10.66
C ASN A 315 1.97 -14.41 11.20
N ASN A 316 3.21 -14.29 10.72
CA ASN A 316 4.11 -13.19 11.09
C ASN A 316 3.52 -11.84 10.66
N ILE A 317 3.01 -11.76 9.42
CA ILE A 317 2.36 -10.56 8.90
C ILE A 317 1.18 -10.18 9.80
N ARG A 318 0.25 -11.10 10.08
CA ARG A 318 -0.90 -10.82 10.96
C ARG A 318 -0.50 -10.28 12.33
N LYS A 319 0.56 -10.83 12.94
CA LYS A 319 1.08 -10.36 14.24
C LYS A 319 1.56 -8.91 14.18
N SER A 320 2.21 -8.52 13.09
CA SER A 320 2.69 -7.15 12.90
C SER A 320 1.54 -6.14 12.80
N TYR A 321 0.41 -6.54 12.21
CA TYR A 321 -0.78 -5.69 11.99
C TYR A 321 -1.74 -5.73 13.19
N GLY A 322 -1.24 -5.55 14.41
CA GLY A 322 -2.09 -5.55 15.62
C GLY A 322 -2.74 -6.91 15.90
N ASN A 323 -2.06 -8.01 15.55
CA ASN A 323 -2.54 -9.37 15.71
C ASN A 323 -3.90 -9.64 15.05
N VAL A 324 -4.10 -9.21 13.79
CA VAL A 324 -5.36 -9.47 13.08
C VAL A 324 -5.77 -10.94 13.20
N PRO A 325 -6.96 -11.23 13.77
CA PRO A 325 -7.46 -12.59 13.88
C PRO A 325 -7.60 -13.23 12.48
N PRO A 326 -7.17 -14.50 12.29
CA PRO A 326 -7.25 -15.16 10.99
C PRO A 326 -8.67 -15.18 10.43
N VAL A 327 -9.69 -15.35 11.29
CA VAL A 327 -11.11 -15.39 10.89
C VAL A 327 -11.60 -14.12 10.17
N LEU A 328 -10.88 -13.00 10.29
CA LEU A 328 -11.23 -11.75 9.60
C LEU A 328 -10.66 -11.65 8.19
N ILE A 329 -9.67 -12.48 7.83
CA ILE A 329 -8.97 -12.38 6.53
C ILE A 329 -8.84 -13.70 5.78
N ASP A 330 -8.89 -14.84 6.48
CA ASP A 330 -8.76 -16.17 5.93
C ASP A 330 -10.08 -16.95 6.02
N TYR A 331 -10.41 -17.65 4.95
CA TYR A 331 -11.41 -18.71 4.96
C TYR A 331 -10.74 -20.01 5.42
N VAL A 332 -11.01 -20.44 6.65
CA VAL A 332 -10.48 -21.72 7.13
C VAL A 332 -11.46 -22.85 6.80
N GLU A 333 -11.20 -23.52 5.68
CA GLU A 333 -11.98 -24.68 5.23
C GLU A 333 -11.98 -25.78 6.31
N GLY A 334 -13.17 -26.35 6.59
CA GLY A 334 -13.36 -27.33 7.67
C GLY A 334 -13.52 -26.75 9.09
N LYS A 335 -13.24 -25.45 9.31
CA LYS A 335 -13.53 -24.77 10.59
C LYS A 335 -14.76 -23.89 10.55
N LEU A 336 -15.34 -23.58 9.39
CA LEU A 336 -16.60 -22.81 9.34
C LEU A 336 -17.80 -23.52 9.97
N GLY A 337 -17.79 -24.86 10.05
CA GLY A 337 -18.78 -25.59 10.86
C GLY A 337 -18.69 -25.29 12.36
N ASN A 338 -17.53 -24.80 12.83
CA ASN A 338 -17.22 -24.46 14.23
C ASN A 338 -16.90 -22.97 14.45
N THR A 339 -16.87 -22.16 13.39
CA THR A 339 -16.68 -20.71 13.50
C THR A 339 -18.05 -20.10 13.71
N SER A 340 -18.52 -20.16 14.96
CA SER A 340 -19.80 -19.57 15.34
C SER A 340 -19.81 -18.07 15.01
N GLY A 341 -20.98 -17.50 14.73
CA GLY A 341 -21.12 -16.04 14.61
C GLY A 341 -20.61 -15.29 15.84
N GLU A 342 -20.51 -15.97 16.98
CA GLU A 342 -19.92 -15.50 18.22
C GLU A 342 -18.40 -15.28 18.12
N SER A 343 -17.63 -16.22 17.54
CA SER A 343 -16.18 -16.03 17.39
C SER A 343 -15.83 -14.91 16.40
N LEU A 344 -16.64 -14.72 15.35
CA LEU A 344 -16.50 -13.56 14.45
C LEU A 344 -16.81 -12.25 15.21
N LYS A 345 -17.83 -12.24 16.07
CA LYS A 345 -18.17 -11.08 16.88
C LYS A 345 -17.05 -10.73 17.86
N GLU A 346 -16.50 -11.72 18.56
CA GLU A 346 -15.35 -11.55 19.47
C GLU A 346 -14.11 -11.04 18.74
N ALA A 347 -13.79 -11.60 17.57
CA ALA A 347 -12.66 -11.13 16.76
C ALA A 347 -12.83 -9.66 16.34
N ARG A 348 -14.06 -9.24 16.00
CA ARG A 348 -14.32 -7.84 15.67
C ARG A 348 -14.28 -6.95 16.92
N LEU A 349 -14.72 -7.40 18.08
CA LEU A 349 -14.58 -6.66 19.35
C LEU A 349 -13.11 -6.47 19.71
N PHE A 350 -12.30 -7.53 19.60
CA PHE A 350 -10.86 -7.47 19.81
C PHE A 350 -10.19 -6.42 18.91
N MET A 351 -10.47 -6.44 17.60
CA MET A 351 -9.90 -5.44 16.69
C MET A 351 -10.44 -4.03 16.95
N GLN A 352 -11.70 -3.91 17.37
CA GLN A 352 -12.28 -2.64 17.79
C GLN A 352 -11.50 -2.07 18.98
N GLU A 353 -11.25 -2.84 20.03
CA GLU A 353 -10.46 -2.43 21.19
C GLU A 353 -9.00 -2.12 20.81
N GLN A 354 -8.39 -2.98 20.01
CA GLN A 354 -6.99 -2.85 19.60
C GLN A 354 -6.72 -1.55 18.82
N MET A 355 -7.68 -1.07 18.03
CA MET A 355 -7.56 0.15 17.21
C MET A 355 -8.15 1.40 17.89
N GLN A 356 -8.34 1.37 19.22
CA GLN A 356 -8.95 2.48 19.94
C GLN A 356 -8.07 3.72 19.96
N GLU A 357 -6.76 3.57 20.22
CA GLU A 357 -5.82 4.70 20.30
C GLU A 357 -5.70 5.40 18.94
N GLU A 358 -5.51 4.63 17.86
CA GLU A 358 -5.39 5.21 16.51
C GLU A 358 -6.68 5.90 16.07
N ARG A 359 -7.84 5.37 16.44
CA ARG A 359 -9.11 6.07 16.20
C ARG A 359 -9.21 7.36 16.99
N GLN A 360 -8.81 7.36 18.26
CA GLN A 360 -8.85 8.56 19.09
C GLN A 360 -7.94 9.65 18.50
N ASP A 361 -6.71 9.31 18.13
CA ASP A 361 -5.78 10.24 17.47
C ASP A 361 -6.35 10.81 16.17
N VAL A 362 -7.08 9.99 15.40
CA VAL A 362 -7.79 10.46 14.22
C VAL A 362 -8.94 11.39 14.57
N GLN A 363 -9.75 11.09 15.59
CA GLN A 363 -10.83 11.99 16.04
C GLN A 363 -10.28 13.35 16.47
N GLU A 364 -9.26 13.36 17.33
CA GLU A 364 -8.61 14.58 17.82
C GLU A 364 -8.03 15.40 16.65
N MET A 365 -7.42 14.74 15.66
CA MET A 365 -6.97 15.42 14.45
C MET A 365 -8.13 16.08 13.69
N PHE A 366 -9.28 15.41 13.55
CA PHE A 366 -10.43 15.99 12.85
C PHE A 366 -11.02 17.17 13.62
N GLU A 367 -11.14 17.08 14.94
CA GLU A 367 -11.60 18.18 15.80
C GLU A 367 -10.70 19.41 15.64
N GLU A 368 -9.39 19.23 15.65
CA GLU A 368 -8.41 20.29 15.42
C GLU A 368 -8.50 20.89 14.00
N LEU A 369 -8.64 20.04 12.97
CA LEU A 369 -8.71 20.47 11.57
C LEU A 369 -10.01 21.17 11.20
N PHE A 370 -11.11 20.88 11.92
CA PHE A 370 -12.41 21.49 11.67
C PHE A 370 -12.80 22.57 12.68
N ASP A 371 -12.03 22.74 13.76
CA ASP A 371 -12.11 23.94 14.58
C ASP A 371 -11.78 25.18 13.74
N GLY A 372 -12.56 26.26 13.87
CA GLY A 372 -12.40 27.47 13.05
C GLY A 372 -12.52 27.25 11.53
N PHE A 373 -13.20 26.20 11.07
CA PHE A 373 -13.54 26.03 9.66
C PHE A 373 -14.62 27.06 9.25
N ALA A 374 -14.45 27.70 8.10
CA ALA A 374 -15.30 28.82 7.63
C ALA A 374 -16.78 28.45 7.51
N ARG A 375 -17.10 27.16 7.45
CA ARG A 375 -18.46 26.62 7.54
C ARG A 375 -18.59 25.77 8.79
N ASN A 376 -19.73 25.84 9.45
CA ASN A 376 -20.00 24.99 10.59
C ASN A 376 -20.31 23.54 10.12
N ILE A 377 -19.31 22.66 10.27
CA ILE A 377 -19.41 21.23 9.92
C ILE A 377 -19.94 20.40 11.10
N SER A 378 -19.54 20.72 12.32
CA SER A 378 -19.99 20.03 13.55
C SER A 378 -20.51 21.06 14.56
N ALA A 379 -21.78 20.92 14.95
CA ALA A 379 -22.44 21.90 15.81
C ALA A 379 -21.87 21.92 17.24
N ASN A 380 -21.35 20.80 17.72
CA ASN A 380 -20.72 20.65 19.03
C ASN A 380 -19.18 20.55 18.93
N GLY A 381 -18.61 20.69 17.73
CA GLY A 381 -17.18 20.55 17.48
C GLY A 381 -16.65 19.11 17.53
N LEU A 382 -17.50 18.11 17.85
CA LEU A 382 -17.07 16.72 17.99
C LEU A 382 -17.07 15.98 16.66
N PHE A 383 -16.11 15.07 16.50
CA PHE A 383 -15.98 14.18 15.34
C PHE A 383 -15.94 12.71 15.79
N GLU A 384 -16.98 12.27 16.48
CA GLU A 384 -17.06 10.91 17.01
C GLU A 384 -17.23 9.87 15.89
N ILE A 385 -16.35 8.87 15.85
CA ILE A 385 -16.40 7.77 14.88
C ILE A 385 -17.30 6.67 15.43
N SER A 386 -18.36 6.34 14.70
CA SER A 386 -19.25 5.24 15.06
C SER A 386 -18.52 3.90 14.91
N LYS A 387 -18.54 3.08 15.96
CA LYS A 387 -17.82 1.79 16.02
C LYS A 387 -18.43 0.75 15.07
N LEU A 388 -17.63 -0.20 14.61
CA LEU A 388 -18.11 -1.26 13.70
C LEU A 388 -18.96 -2.30 14.42
N VAL A 389 -18.67 -2.56 15.70
CA VAL A 389 -19.34 -3.54 16.56
C VAL A 389 -20.07 -2.85 17.69
#